data_AF-A0A0F8ZH91-F1
#
_entry.id   AF-A0A0F8ZH91-F1
#
_cell.length_a   1.000
_cell.length_b   1.000
_cell.length_c   1.000
_cell.angle_alpha   90.00
_cell.angle_beta   90.00
_cell.angle_gamma   90.00
#
_symmetry.space_group_name_H-M   'P 1'
#
loop_
_entity.id
_entity.type
_entity.pdbx_description
1 polymer ?
#
loop_
_entity_poly.entity_id
_entity_poly.type
_entity_poly.pdbx_seq_one_letter_code
_entity_poly.pdbx_strand_id
1 'polypeptide(L)'
;MYARILKFLTNLLFKRVFKGFLTPRKKRKPIRQWPCSICGQGFLIFNKRQKICKNVACRKIHRALQYRAGLERKRLEANKATVESAMRRDPSDLESEE
;
A
#
# COMPACT_ATOMS: atom_id res chain seq x y z
N MET A 1 -47.06 -8.54 -15.29
CA MET A 1 -46.18 -7.90 -14.27
C MET A 1 -45.37 -8.88 -13.43
N TYR A 2 -45.94 -10.02 -13.01
CA TYR A 2 -45.30 -11.00 -12.11
C TYR A 2 -44.01 -11.68 -12.63
N ALA A 3 -43.90 -11.93 -13.93
CA ALA A 3 -42.72 -12.62 -14.50
C ALA A 3 -41.41 -11.84 -14.30
N ARG A 4 -41.45 -10.49 -14.32
CA ARG A 4 -40.25 -9.65 -14.07
C ARG A 4 -39.78 -9.74 -12.63
N ILE A 5 -40.73 -9.80 -11.68
CA ILE A 5 -40.45 -9.92 -10.25
C ILE A 5 -39.84 -11.30 -9.94
N LEU A 6 -40.42 -12.37 -10.49
CA LEU A 6 -39.89 -13.73 -10.38
C LEU A 6 -38.46 -13.84 -10.92
N LYS A 7 -38.17 -13.26 -12.09
CA LYS A 7 -36.84 -13.26 -12.71
C LYS A 7 -35.81 -12.44 -11.91
N PHE A 8 -36.25 -11.41 -11.18
CA PHE A 8 -35.41 -10.62 -10.29
C PHE A 8 -35.06 -11.40 -9.01
N LEU A 9 -36.05 -12.01 -8.37
CA LEU A 9 -35.87 -12.81 -7.15
C LEU A 9 -34.98 -14.03 -7.39
N THR A 10 -35.20 -14.75 -8.50
CA THR A 10 -34.35 -15.89 -8.86
C THR A 10 -32.91 -15.45 -9.10
N ASN A 11 -32.66 -14.34 -9.80
CA ASN A 11 -31.32 -13.79 -9.99
C ASN A 11 -30.65 -13.34 -8.68
N LEU A 12 -31.41 -12.81 -7.73
CA LEU A 12 -30.87 -12.34 -6.45
C LEU A 12 -30.46 -13.52 -5.54
N LEU A 13 -31.29 -14.57 -5.53
CA LEU A 13 -30.98 -15.85 -4.88
C LEU A 13 -29.80 -16.55 -5.57
N PHE A 14 -29.82 -16.65 -6.90
CA PHE A 14 -28.72 -17.23 -7.67
C PHE A 14 -27.43 -16.48 -7.41
N LYS A 15 -27.40 -15.14 -7.44
CA LYS A 15 -26.18 -14.36 -7.20
C LYS A 15 -25.61 -14.58 -5.80
N ARG A 16 -26.44 -14.70 -4.76
CA ARG A 16 -25.95 -14.98 -3.40
C ARG A 16 -25.36 -16.38 -3.28
N VAL A 17 -26.07 -17.38 -3.80
CA VAL A 17 -25.64 -18.79 -3.75
C VAL A 17 -24.42 -19.01 -4.64
N PHE A 18 -24.45 -18.57 -5.90
CA PHE A 18 -23.33 -18.70 -6.84
C PHE A 18 -22.11 -17.89 -6.44
N LYS A 19 -22.23 -16.68 -5.86
CA LYS A 19 -21.03 -15.97 -5.37
C LYS A 19 -20.39 -16.72 -4.20
N GLY A 20 -21.18 -17.29 -3.30
CA GLY A 20 -20.67 -18.13 -2.21
C GLY A 20 -19.98 -19.40 -2.71
N PHE A 21 -20.52 -20.00 -3.78
CA PHE A 21 -20.02 -21.25 -4.38
C PHE A 21 -18.82 -21.05 -5.32
N LEU A 22 -18.86 -20.06 -6.22
CA LEU A 22 -17.78 -19.76 -7.18
C LEU A 22 -16.58 -19.06 -6.54
N THR A 23 -16.81 -18.33 -5.44
CA THR A 23 -15.74 -17.72 -4.65
C THR A 23 -15.83 -18.18 -3.20
N PRO A 24 -15.54 -19.46 -2.90
CA PRO A 24 -15.52 -19.91 -1.53
C PRO A 24 -14.46 -19.08 -0.81
N ARG A 25 -14.88 -18.23 0.12
CA ARG A 25 -13.96 -17.42 0.93
C ARG A 25 -13.18 -18.37 1.83
N LYS A 26 -12.07 -18.93 1.31
CA LYS A 26 -11.12 -19.72 2.11
C LYS A 26 -10.72 -18.88 3.31
N LYS A 27 -11.16 -19.30 4.51
CA LYS A 27 -10.75 -18.70 5.77
C LYS A 27 -9.24 -18.92 5.90
N ARG A 28 -8.46 -17.85 5.77
CA ARG A 28 -7.00 -17.92 5.92
C ARG A 28 -6.68 -18.16 7.39
N LYS A 29 -5.85 -19.16 7.67
CA LYS A 29 -5.28 -19.34 9.02
C LYS A 29 -4.20 -18.28 9.23
N PRO A 30 -4.12 -17.67 10.44
CA PRO A 30 -3.01 -16.81 10.78
C PRO A 30 -1.70 -17.61 10.77
N ILE A 31 -0.60 -17.00 10.36
CA ILE A 31 0.71 -17.64 10.26
C ILE A 31 1.34 -17.72 11.65
N ARG A 32 1.39 -16.60 12.36
CA ARG A 32 1.99 -16.47 13.71
C ARG A 32 1.51 -15.19 14.40
N GLN A 33 1.86 -15.05 15.66
CA GLN A 33 1.76 -13.78 16.38
C GLN A 33 3.02 -12.95 16.14
N TRP A 34 2.86 -11.65 15.92
CA TRP A 34 3.96 -10.72 15.67
C TRP A 34 3.71 -9.39 16.38
N PRO A 35 4.74 -8.71 16.91
CA PRO A 35 4.57 -7.39 17.51
C PRO A 35 4.32 -6.31 16.45
N CYS A 36 3.41 -5.39 16.74
CA CYS A 36 3.18 -4.21 15.90
C CYS A 36 4.38 -3.28 15.93
N SER A 37 4.87 -2.84 14.77
CA SER A 37 5.99 -1.90 14.66
C SER A 37 5.72 -0.47 15.15
N ILE A 38 4.57 -0.22 15.78
CA ILE A 38 4.14 1.12 16.20
C ILE A 38 3.76 1.09 17.68
N CYS A 39 2.81 0.24 18.06
CA CYS A 39 2.37 0.13 19.45
C CYS A 39 3.00 -1.04 20.21
N GLY A 40 3.83 -1.88 19.58
CA GLY A 40 4.44 -3.06 20.21
C GLY A 40 3.49 -4.23 20.49
N GLN A 41 2.17 -4.01 20.49
CA GLN A 41 1.18 -5.05 20.79
C GLN A 41 1.26 -6.23 19.81
N GLY A 42 1.22 -7.45 20.35
CA GLY A 42 1.17 -8.67 19.57
C GLY A 42 -0.15 -8.79 18.80
N PHE A 43 -0.07 -9.12 17.51
CA PHE A 43 -1.25 -9.37 16.68
C PHE A 43 -1.01 -10.57 15.74
N LEU A 44 -2.10 -11.19 15.30
CA LEU A 44 -2.04 -12.31 14.37
C LEU A 44 -1.77 -11.80 12.95
N ILE A 45 -0.67 -12.26 12.34
CA ILE A 45 -0.34 -11.94 10.96
C ILE A 45 -0.92 -12.99 10.01
N PHE A 46 -1.54 -12.52 8.93
CA PHE A 46 -2.05 -13.39 7.85
C PHE A 46 -1.12 -13.40 6.63
N ASN A 47 -0.14 -12.51 6.60
CA ASN A 47 0.84 -12.37 5.53
C ASN A 47 2.19 -11.99 6.12
N LYS A 48 3.29 -12.51 5.56
CA LYS A 48 4.67 -12.17 5.94
C LYS A 48 4.98 -10.67 5.79
N ARG A 49 4.22 -9.94 4.97
CA ARG A 49 4.37 -8.48 4.77
C ARG A 49 3.66 -7.61 5.82
N GLN A 50 2.78 -8.17 6.66
CA GLN A 50 2.07 -7.38 7.68
C GLN A 50 3.00 -7.06 8.86
N LYS A 51 3.23 -5.77 9.09
CA LYS A 51 4.06 -5.26 10.20
C LYS A 51 3.27 -4.49 11.27
N ILE A 52 2.00 -4.21 11.01
CA ILE A 52 1.16 -3.32 11.84
C ILE A 52 -0.11 -4.06 12.23
N CYS A 53 -0.58 -3.81 13.45
CA CYS A 53 -1.85 -4.30 13.95
C CYS A 53 -3.07 -3.69 13.21
N LYS A 54 -4.26 -4.22 13.51
CA LYS A 54 -5.53 -3.77 12.90
C LYS A 54 -5.98 -2.39 13.39
N ASN A 55 -5.34 -1.81 14.40
CA ASN A 55 -5.72 -0.51 14.96
C ASN A 55 -5.61 0.61 13.90
N VAL A 56 -6.65 1.43 13.80
CA VAL A 56 -6.73 2.56 12.87
C VAL A 56 -5.59 3.54 13.10
N ALA A 57 -5.27 3.86 14.35
CA ALA A 57 -4.21 4.80 14.70
C ALA A 57 -2.84 4.34 14.17
N CYS A 58 -2.49 3.08 14.44
CA CYS A 58 -1.24 2.50 13.94
C CYS A 58 -1.19 2.48 12.41
N ARG A 59 -2.29 2.16 11.72
CA ARG A 59 -2.32 2.23 10.25
C ARG A 59 -2.12 3.66 9.72
N LYS A 60 -2.70 4.67 10.36
CA LYS A 60 -2.52 6.07 9.97
C LYS A 60 -1.06 6.51 10.14
N ILE A 61 -0.47 6.22 11.29
CA ILE A 61 0.94 6.53 11.59
C ILE A 61 1.87 5.85 10.58
N HIS A 62 1.66 4.56 10.29
CA HIS A 62 2.48 3.85 9.31
C HIS A 62 2.42 4.48 7.92
N ARG A 63 1.21 4.86 7.46
CA ARG A 63 1.03 5.53 6.16
C ARG A 63 1.77 6.87 6.13
N ALA A 64 1.69 7.66 7.21
CA ALA A 64 2.41 8.92 7.31
C ALA A 64 3.94 8.73 7.26
N LEU A 65 4.47 7.71 7.94
CA LEU A 65 5.90 7.37 7.89
C LEU A 65 6.33 6.94 6.48
N GLN A 66 5.54 6.10 5.81
CA GLN A 66 5.83 5.70 4.43
C GLN A 66 5.84 6.89 3.47
N TYR A 67 4.90 7.82 3.66
CA TYR A 67 4.83 9.03 2.85
C TYR A 67 6.05 9.93 3.06
N ARG A 68 6.45 10.18 4.32
CA ARG A 68 7.65 10.96 4.66
C ARG A 68 8.92 10.34 4.08
N ALA A 69 9.11 9.04 4.24
CA ALA A 69 10.25 8.33 3.66
C ALA A 69 10.28 8.43 2.12
N GLY A 70 9.11 8.45 1.47
CA GLY A 70 9.00 8.67 0.03
C GLY A 70 9.44 10.08 -0.39
N LEU A 71 9.08 11.11 0.37
CA LEU A 71 9.51 12.49 0.13
C LEU A 71 11.03 12.66 0.33
N GLU A 72 11.58 12.08 1.40
CA GLU A 72 13.02 12.12 1.67
C GLU A 72 13.83 11.47 0.56
N ARG A 73 13.39 10.30 0.05
CA ARG A 73 14.03 9.66 -1.10
C ARG A 73 14.07 10.56 -2.33
N LYS A 74 12.95 11.19 -2.67
CA LYS A 74 12.89 12.14 -3.80
C LYS A 74 13.82 13.34 -3.62
N ARG A 75 13.92 13.88 -2.39
CA ARG A 75 14.86 14.97 -2.08
C ARG A 75 16.31 14.52 -2.24
N LEU A 76 16.65 13.33 -1.76
CA LEU A 76 18.00 12.78 -1.91
C LEU A 76 18.36 12.49 -3.37
N GLU A 77 17.41 12.00 -4.17
CA GLU A 77 17.59 11.80 -5.61
C GLU A 77 17.80 13.13 -6.35
N ALA A 78 17.02 14.16 -6.02
CA ALA A 78 17.19 15.50 -6.59
C ALA A 78 18.56 16.11 -6.22
N ASN A 79 18.96 16.02 -4.95
CA ASN A 79 20.26 16.51 -4.50
C ASN A 79 21.43 15.78 -5.18
N LYS A 80 21.32 14.46 -5.38
CA LYS A 80 22.33 13.70 -6.12
C LYS A 80 22.45 14.18 -7.57
N ALA A 81 21.31 14.40 -8.24
CA ALA A 81 21.30 14.90 -9.61
C ALA A 81 21.91 16.31 -9.73
N THR A 82 21.67 17.20 -8.77
CA THR A 82 22.30 18.55 -8.75
C THR A 82 23.79 18.50 -8.47
N VAL A 83 24.25 17.61 -7.58
CA VAL A 83 25.68 17.44 -7.32
C VAL A 83 26.37 16.86 -8.54
N GLU A 84 25.78 15.85 -9.17
CA GLU A 84 26.31 15.23 -10.38
C GLU A 84 26.36 16.22 -11.57
N SER A 85 25.36 17.09 -11.72
CA SER A 85 25.40 18.13 -12.76
C SER A 85 26.39 19.25 -12.46
N ALA A 86 26.58 19.63 -11.20
CA ALA A 86 27.60 20.60 -10.80
C ALA A 86 29.03 20.08 -11.01
N MET A 87 29.27 18.79 -10.74
CA MET A 87 30.56 18.14 -10.98
C MET A 87 30.88 17.91 -12.46
N ARG A 88 29.87 17.94 -13.36
CA ARG A 88 30.05 17.83 -14.81
C ARG A 88 30.31 19.15 -15.53
N ARG A 89 30.19 20.30 -14.85
CA ARG A 89 30.59 21.58 -15.42
C ARG A 89 32.11 21.69 -15.30
N ASP A 90 32.81 21.57 -16.42
CA ASP A 90 34.25 21.78 -16.49
C ASP A 90 34.57 23.26 -16.19
N PRO A 91 35.69 23.57 -15.52
CA PRO A 91 36.10 24.97 -15.24
C PRO A 91 36.34 25.82 -16.49
N SER A 92 36.42 25.21 -17.68
CA SER A 92 36.70 25.89 -18.96
C SER A 92 35.55 26.74 -19.50
N ASP A 93 34.34 26.66 -18.92
CA ASP A 93 33.18 27.44 -19.37
C ASP A 93 33.07 28.82 -18.70
N LEU A 94 34.03 29.21 -17.84
CA LEU A 94 34.02 30.49 -17.11
C LEU A 94 35.01 31.53 -17.65
N GLU A 95 35.85 31.19 -18.65
CA GLU A 95 36.91 32.09 -19.18
C GLU A 95 36.56 32.74 -20.54
N SER A 96 35.32 32.64 -21.03
CA SER A 96 34.92 33.14 -22.36
C SER A 96 34.07 34.42 -22.37
N GLU A 97 34.00 35.15 -21.25
CA GLU A 97 33.25 36.43 -21.13
C GLU A 97 34.13 37.67 -20.85
N GLU A 98 35.39 37.71 -21.31
CA GLU A 98 36.20 38.95 -21.36
C GLU A 98 36.53 39.39 -22.78
#